data_AF-A0A3D1HD65-F1
#
_entry.id   AF-A0A3D1HD65-F1
#
_cell.length_a   1.000
_cell.length_b   1.000
_cell.length_c   1.000
_cell.angle_alpha   90.00
_cell.angle_beta   90.00
_cell.angle_gamma   90.00
#
_symmetry.space_group_name_H-M   'P 1'
#
loop_
_entity.id
_entity.type
_entity.pdbx_description
1 polymer ?
#
loop_
_entity_poly.entity_id
_entity_poly.type
_entity_poly.pdbx_seq_one_letter_code
_entity_poly.pdbx_strand_id
1 'polypeptide(L)'
;MSLKQAVKHFRTITRHRHRVIAHCAKAGIFWQGLRHDLSKYTPTEFIPGARYYQGTRSPNEGEREAYGYSKAWLHHKGRNRHHFEYWVDYNPKTRRQEPVKMPLRFVAEMFCDRVAASKIYQGKNYTDDCALNYFLRAKQNRIIHEKTSDLLESWLKMLAEKGEKETFAYIRDFLRHNKDY
;
A
#
# COMPACT_ATOMS: atom_id res chain seq x y z
N MET A 1 16.73 -2.38 20.40
CA MET A 1 15.27 -2.47 20.20
C MET A 1 14.65 -2.74 21.55
N SER A 2 13.79 -1.84 22.04
CA SER A 2 13.08 -2.08 23.30
C SER A 2 11.81 -2.92 23.08
N LEU A 3 11.39 -3.68 24.09
CA LEU A 3 10.11 -4.40 24.08
C LEU A 3 8.93 -3.46 23.78
N LYS A 4 8.97 -2.23 24.32
CA LYS A 4 7.97 -1.18 24.08
C LYS A 4 7.85 -0.84 22.59
N GLN A 5 8.96 -0.73 21.86
CA GLN A 5 8.95 -0.47 20.42
C GLN A 5 8.36 -1.65 19.65
N ALA A 6 8.75 -2.89 20.00
CA ALA A 6 8.21 -4.09 19.36
C ALA A 6 6.68 -4.20 19.53
N VAL A 7 6.17 -3.98 20.74
CA VAL A 7 4.72 -4.00 21.01
C VAL A 7 3.98 -2.90 20.25
N LYS A 8 4.53 -1.68 20.21
CA LYS A 8 3.93 -0.57 19.44
C LYS A 8 3.93 -0.86 17.93
N HIS A 9 5.03 -1.40 17.39
CA HIS A 9 5.12 -1.77 15.98
C HIS A 9 4.09 -2.84 15.63
N PHE A 10 4.03 -3.92 16.41
CA PHE A 10 3.05 -5.00 16.25
C PHE A 10 1.62 -4.46 16.21
N ARG A 11 1.23 -3.66 17.21
CA ARG A 11 -0.11 -3.05 17.25
C ARG A 11 -0.41 -2.22 16.00
N THR A 12 0.54 -1.43 15.53
CA THR A 12 0.36 -0.58 14.35
C THR A 12 0.17 -1.42 13.07
N ILE A 13 1.02 -2.41 12.81
CA ILE A 13 0.92 -3.25 11.60
C ILE A 13 -0.32 -4.14 11.63
N THR A 14 -0.74 -4.64 12.79
CA THR A 14 -1.96 -5.44 12.94
C THR A 14 -3.22 -4.61 12.74
N ARG A 15 -3.27 -3.41 13.33
CA ARG A 15 -4.39 -2.48 13.13
C ARG A 15 -4.51 -2.06 11.66
N HIS A 16 -3.39 -1.79 11.00
CA HIS A 16 -3.35 -1.52 9.57
C HIS A 16 -3.91 -2.68 8.75
N ARG A 17 -3.38 -3.89 8.95
CA ARG A 17 -3.81 -5.09 8.24
C ARG A 17 -5.31 -5.36 8.38
N HIS A 18 -5.87 -5.24 9.58
CA HIS A 18 -7.31 -5.44 9.78
C HIS A 18 -8.16 -4.39 9.07
N ARG A 19 -7.68 -3.14 8.99
CA ARG A 19 -8.36 -2.09 8.22
C ARG A 19 -8.33 -2.39 6.72
N VAL A 20 -7.20 -2.88 6.20
CA VAL A 20 -7.10 -3.32 4.80
C VAL A 20 -8.03 -4.48 4.52
N ILE A 21 -8.10 -5.50 5.40
CA ILE A 21 -9.05 -6.62 5.25
C ILE A 21 -10.49 -6.12 5.17
N ALA A 22 -10.89 -5.18 6.04
CA ALA A 22 -12.23 -4.59 6.01
C ALA A 22 -12.50 -3.84 4.69
N HIS A 23 -11.52 -3.09 4.17
CA HIS A 23 -11.65 -2.40 2.89
C HIS A 23 -11.67 -3.38 1.70
N CYS A 24 -10.83 -4.41 1.71
CA CYS A 24 -10.86 -5.48 0.72
C CYS A 24 -12.20 -6.22 0.71
N ALA A 25 -12.85 -6.41 1.86
CA ALA A 25 -14.21 -6.95 1.93
C ALA A 25 -15.21 -6.04 1.20
N LYS A 26 -15.15 -4.73 1.44
CA LYS A 26 -16.00 -3.73 0.75
C LYS A 26 -15.76 -3.73 -0.77
N ALA A 27 -14.50 -3.84 -1.19
CA ALA A 27 -14.09 -3.89 -2.60
C ALA A 27 -14.38 -5.24 -3.30
N GLY A 28 -14.83 -6.27 -2.58
CA GLY A 28 -15.11 -7.59 -3.16
C GLY A 28 -13.90 -8.51 -3.35
N ILE A 29 -12.75 -8.20 -2.71
CA ILE A 29 -11.51 -8.99 -2.76
C ILE A 29 -11.10 -9.53 -1.39
N PHE A 30 -12.08 -9.89 -0.55
CA PHE A 30 -11.87 -10.31 0.85
C PHE A 30 -10.79 -11.38 1.02
N TRP A 31 -10.86 -12.47 0.25
CA TRP A 31 -9.92 -13.59 0.35
C TRP A 31 -8.48 -13.20 -0.02
N GLN A 32 -8.29 -12.22 -0.90
CA GLN A 32 -6.97 -11.65 -1.19
C GLN A 32 -6.50 -10.80 0.00
N GLY A 33 -7.38 -9.94 0.52
CA GLY A 33 -7.09 -9.08 1.68
C GLY A 33 -6.67 -9.84 2.93
N LEU A 34 -7.15 -11.07 3.16
CA LEU A 34 -6.69 -11.91 4.27
C LEU A 34 -5.19 -12.21 4.24
N ARG A 35 -4.55 -12.13 3.08
CA ARG A 35 -3.11 -12.38 2.90
C ARG A 35 -2.26 -11.10 2.93
N HIS A 36 -2.91 -9.94 3.01
CA HIS A 36 -2.26 -8.64 3.01
C HIS A 36 -1.19 -8.57 4.13
N ASP A 37 0.02 -8.20 3.75
CA ASP A 37 1.15 -7.88 4.63
C ASP A 37 1.52 -8.94 5.66
N LEU A 38 1.24 -10.22 5.39
CA LEU A 38 1.68 -11.30 6.29
C LEU A 38 3.21 -11.35 6.43
N SER A 39 3.96 -10.85 5.44
CA SER A 39 5.42 -10.79 5.51
C SER A 39 5.93 -9.83 6.61
N LYS A 40 5.13 -8.84 7.06
CA LYS A 40 5.51 -7.91 8.14
C LYS A 40 5.73 -8.59 9.50
N TYR A 41 5.23 -9.81 9.66
CA TYR A 41 5.41 -10.61 10.88
C TYR A 41 6.64 -11.52 10.82
N THR A 42 7.35 -11.58 9.69
CA THR A 42 8.60 -12.34 9.58
C THR A 42 9.74 -11.62 10.29
N PRO A 43 10.78 -12.33 10.77
CA PRO A 43 11.94 -11.69 11.41
C PRO A 43 12.61 -10.63 10.52
N THR A 44 12.64 -10.85 9.20
CA THR A 44 13.26 -9.94 8.22
C THR A 44 12.62 -8.55 8.20
N GLU A 45 11.32 -8.46 8.45
CA GLU A 45 10.59 -7.18 8.46
C GLU A 45 10.30 -6.69 9.88
N PHE A 46 9.89 -7.60 10.78
CA PHE A 46 9.43 -7.23 12.11
C PHE A 46 10.55 -6.67 13.00
N ILE A 47 11.74 -7.30 12.99
CA ILE A 47 12.87 -6.87 13.83
C ILE A 47 13.35 -5.46 13.47
N PRO A 48 13.68 -5.14 12.19
CA PRO A 48 13.99 -3.77 11.81
C PRO A 48 12.79 -2.84 12.01
N GLY A 49 11.57 -3.29 11.69
CA GLY A 49 10.34 -2.51 11.90
C GLY A 49 10.14 -2.06 13.35
N ALA A 50 10.44 -2.93 14.30
CA ALA A 50 10.42 -2.63 15.72
C ALA A 50 11.63 -1.80 16.16
N ARG A 51 12.84 -2.10 15.66
CA ARG A 51 14.07 -1.35 16.01
C ARG A 51 13.96 0.13 15.62
N TYR A 52 13.44 0.43 14.43
CA TYR A 52 13.32 1.77 13.88
C TYR A 52 11.93 2.40 14.07
N TYR A 53 11.12 1.85 14.98
CA TYR A 53 9.78 2.36 15.24
C TYR A 53 9.80 3.78 15.82
N GLN A 54 9.22 4.71 15.07
CA GLN A 54 9.09 6.14 15.44
C GLN A 54 7.64 6.56 15.69
N GLY A 55 6.67 5.85 15.11
CA GLY A 55 5.23 6.09 15.29
C GLY A 55 4.61 7.14 14.38
N THR A 56 5.41 8.04 13.80
CA THR A 56 4.94 9.11 12.89
C THR A 56 5.18 8.82 11.41
N ARG A 57 6.10 7.90 11.10
CA ARG A 57 6.43 7.47 9.73
C ARG A 57 6.83 6.00 9.70
N SER A 58 7.04 5.46 8.49
CA SER A 58 7.46 4.09 8.29
C SER A 58 8.83 3.83 8.95
N PRO A 59 8.99 2.74 9.73
CA PRO A 59 10.28 2.32 10.26
C PRO A 59 11.35 2.08 9.18
N ASN A 60 10.91 1.76 7.95
CA ASN A 60 11.81 1.56 6.81
C ASN A 60 12.58 2.84 6.46
N GLU A 61 12.05 4.04 6.76
CA GLU A 61 12.81 5.28 6.57
C GLU A 61 13.97 5.39 7.55
N GLY A 62 13.78 4.98 8.80
CA GLY A 62 14.87 4.92 9.77
C GLY A 62 15.95 3.89 9.41
N GLU A 63 15.55 2.76 8.81
CA GLU A 63 16.51 1.78 8.28
C GLU A 63 17.30 2.36 7.09
N ARG A 64 16.63 3.09 6.19
CA ARG A 64 17.30 3.79 5.06
C ARG A 64 18.27 4.85 5.52
N GLU A 65 17.94 5.63 6.55
CA GLU A 65 18.85 6.62 7.12
C GLU A 65 20.10 5.97 7.73
N ALA A 66 19.95 4.80 8.35
CA ALA A 66 21.06 4.09 8.98
C ALA A 66 22.00 3.40 7.97
N TYR A 67 21.46 2.88 6.86
CA TYR A 67 22.20 1.98 5.97
C TYR A 67 22.21 2.39 4.49
N GLY A 68 21.51 3.46 4.11
CA GLY A 68 21.29 3.85 2.71
C GLY A 68 20.22 3.01 1.98
N TYR A 69 19.68 1.97 2.63
CA TYR A 69 18.59 1.13 2.10
C TYR A 69 17.78 0.50 3.24
N SER A 70 16.63 -0.07 2.93
CA SER A 70 15.82 -0.82 3.90
C SER A 70 15.69 -2.28 3.47
N LYS A 71 16.34 -3.19 4.19
CA LYS A 71 16.21 -4.63 3.97
C LYS A 71 14.76 -5.08 4.19
N ALA A 72 14.09 -4.50 5.18
CA ALA A 72 12.67 -4.74 5.44
C ALA A 72 11.82 -4.37 4.21
N TRP A 73 12.03 -3.18 3.64
CA TRP A 73 11.29 -2.73 2.47
C TRP A 73 11.55 -3.57 1.22
N LEU A 74 12.81 -3.95 0.97
CA LEU A 74 13.16 -4.81 -0.17
C LEU A 74 12.44 -6.16 -0.09
N HIS A 75 12.42 -6.78 1.10
CA HIS A 75 11.70 -8.02 1.35
C HIS A 75 10.18 -7.85 1.21
N HIS A 76 9.65 -6.74 1.74
CA HIS A 76 8.23 -6.42 1.78
C HIS A 76 7.64 -6.18 0.39
N LYS A 77 8.21 -5.25 -0.38
CA LYS A 77 7.75 -4.93 -1.73
C LYS A 77 7.92 -6.12 -2.69
N GLY A 78 8.90 -7.00 -2.44
CA GLY A 78 9.15 -8.21 -3.22
C GLY A 78 8.21 -9.39 -2.89
N ARG A 79 7.37 -9.29 -1.85
CA ARG A 79 6.39 -10.35 -1.48
C ARG A 79 4.94 -9.90 -1.57
N ASN A 80 4.68 -8.60 -1.41
CA ASN A 80 3.33 -8.06 -1.39
C ASN A 80 3.00 -7.38 -2.72
N ARG A 81 2.20 -8.07 -3.53
CA ARG A 81 1.90 -7.72 -4.93
C ARG A 81 1.02 -6.48 -5.10
N HIS A 82 0.50 -5.90 -4.01
CA HIS A 82 -0.19 -4.61 -4.08
C HIS A 82 0.79 -3.42 -4.12
N HIS A 83 2.08 -3.63 -3.87
CA HIS A 83 3.10 -2.62 -4.14
C HIS A 83 3.46 -2.60 -5.62
N PHE A 84 3.39 -1.43 -6.23
CA PHE A 84 3.74 -1.25 -7.64
C PHE A 84 5.22 -1.58 -7.92
N GLU A 85 6.09 -1.47 -6.92
CA GLU A 85 7.50 -1.85 -7.02
C GLU A 85 7.73 -3.36 -7.15
N TYR A 86 6.74 -4.19 -6.84
CA TYR A 86 6.74 -5.62 -7.19
C TYR A 86 6.68 -5.80 -8.71
N TRP A 87 5.98 -4.88 -9.39
CA TRP A 87 5.66 -4.92 -10.80
C TRP A 87 6.65 -4.09 -11.60
N VAL A 88 7.93 -4.38 -11.42
CA VAL A 88 9.04 -3.85 -12.22
C VAL A 88 9.77 -5.04 -12.82
N ASP A 89 9.93 -5.03 -14.13
CA ASP A 89 10.55 -6.15 -14.86
C ASP A 89 11.55 -5.62 -15.90
N TYR A 90 12.38 -6.52 -16.44
CA TYR A 90 13.36 -6.21 -17.46
C TYR A 90 12.69 -6.06 -18.83
N ASN A 91 12.75 -4.86 -19.41
CA ASN A 91 12.33 -4.63 -20.77
C ASN A 91 13.47 -5.00 -21.75
N PRO A 92 13.31 -6.02 -22.61
CA PRO A 92 14.36 -6.46 -23.53
C PRO A 92 14.72 -5.44 -24.61
N LYS A 93 13.79 -4.52 -24.95
CA LYS A 93 14.02 -3.48 -25.96
C LYS A 93 14.91 -2.36 -25.42
N THR A 94 14.60 -1.87 -24.22
CA THR A 94 15.33 -0.76 -23.60
C THR A 94 16.50 -1.23 -22.73
N ARG A 95 16.57 -2.53 -22.44
CA ARG A 95 17.55 -3.19 -21.59
C ARG A 95 17.58 -2.62 -20.16
N ARG A 96 16.42 -2.18 -19.67
CA ARG A 96 16.25 -1.53 -18.36
C ARG A 96 15.13 -2.18 -17.58
N GLN A 97 15.18 -2.01 -16.25
CA GLN A 97 14.05 -2.32 -15.38
C GLN A 97 12.99 -1.23 -15.50
N GLU A 98 11.78 -1.61 -15.87
CA GLU A 98 10.67 -0.68 -16.13
C GLU A 98 9.39 -1.16 -15.44
N PRO A 99 8.50 -0.25 -15.03
CA PRO A 99 7.26 -0.64 -14.39
C PRO A 99 6.32 -1.31 -15.40
N VAL A 100 5.72 -2.42 -15.02
CA VAL A 100 4.72 -3.13 -15.81
C VAL A 100 3.32 -2.91 -15.23
N LYS A 101 2.31 -3.05 -16.08
CA LYS A 101 0.91 -2.87 -15.68
C LYS A 101 0.55 -3.89 -14.60
N MET A 102 -0.05 -3.41 -13.51
CA MET A 102 -0.51 -4.28 -12.42
C MET A 102 -1.81 -5.01 -12.83
N PRO A 103 -2.05 -6.24 -12.38
CA PRO A 103 -3.38 -6.83 -12.47
C PRO A 103 -4.39 -6.05 -11.63
N LEU A 104 -5.60 -5.88 -12.15
CA LEU A 104 -6.66 -5.05 -11.57
C LEU A 104 -6.90 -5.30 -10.08
N ARG A 105 -6.94 -6.58 -9.65
CA ARG A 105 -7.16 -6.96 -8.25
C ARG A 105 -6.08 -6.43 -7.29
N PHE A 106 -4.85 -6.23 -7.76
CA PHE A 106 -3.77 -5.70 -6.94
C PHE A 106 -3.77 -4.17 -6.92
N VAL A 107 -4.32 -3.51 -7.94
CA VAL A 107 -4.63 -2.07 -7.88
C VAL A 107 -5.72 -1.82 -6.83
N ALA A 108 -6.74 -2.68 -6.77
CA ALA A 108 -7.79 -2.58 -5.77
C ALA A 108 -7.26 -2.79 -4.34
N GLU A 109 -6.36 -3.76 -4.14
CA GLU A 109 -5.68 -3.92 -2.84
C GLU A 109 -4.77 -2.72 -2.53
N MET A 110 -4.05 -2.18 -3.51
CA MET A 110 -3.21 -0.98 -3.33
C MET A 110 -4.05 0.25 -2.93
N PHE A 111 -5.25 0.40 -3.49
CA PHE A 111 -6.20 1.42 -3.07
C PHE A 111 -6.61 1.20 -1.60
N CYS A 112 -7.00 -0.02 -1.23
CA CYS A 112 -7.39 -0.36 0.15
C CYS A 112 -6.26 -0.10 1.15
N ASP A 113 -5.03 -0.49 0.81
CA ASP A 113 -3.80 -0.26 1.56
C ASP A 113 -3.59 1.23 1.85
N ARG A 114 -3.62 2.06 0.80
CA ARG A 114 -3.41 3.51 0.93
C ARG A 114 -4.47 4.18 1.80
N VAL A 115 -5.74 3.84 1.59
CA VAL A 115 -6.84 4.38 2.41
C VAL A 115 -6.70 3.96 3.87
N ALA A 116 -6.36 2.69 4.13
CA ALA A 116 -6.11 2.21 5.48
C ALA A 116 -4.91 2.94 6.12
N ALA A 117 -3.77 3.01 5.44
CA ALA A 117 -2.58 3.71 5.92
C ALA A 117 -2.88 5.17 6.26
N SER A 118 -3.57 5.90 5.37
CA SER A 118 -3.98 7.28 5.64
C SER A 118 -4.80 7.40 6.92
N LYS A 119 -5.76 6.51 7.17
CA LYS A 119 -6.55 6.51 8.41
C LYS A 119 -5.71 6.22 9.65
N ILE A 120 -4.79 5.26 9.55
CA ILE A 120 -3.92 4.87 10.67
C ILE A 120 -2.99 6.01 11.08
N TYR A 121 -2.38 6.70 10.11
CA TYR A 121 -1.39 7.74 10.38
C TYR A 121 -2.00 9.11 10.66
N GLN A 122 -3.11 9.48 10.00
CA GLN A 122 -3.76 10.78 10.22
C GLN A 122 -4.67 10.79 11.45
N GLY A 123 -5.21 9.63 11.84
CA GLY A 123 -6.06 9.50 13.03
C GLY A 123 -7.25 10.46 12.99
N LYS A 124 -7.29 11.40 13.94
CA LYS A 124 -8.36 12.41 14.03
C LYS A 124 -8.35 13.42 12.88
N ASN A 125 -7.20 13.58 12.22
CA ASN A 125 -7.03 14.51 11.09
C ASN A 125 -7.33 13.84 9.74
N TYR A 126 -7.90 12.63 9.75
CA TYR A 126 -8.23 11.94 8.51
C TYR A 126 -9.40 12.62 7.78
N THR A 127 -9.20 12.82 6.49
CA THR A 127 -10.19 13.24 5.49
C THR A 127 -10.06 12.34 4.26
N ASP A 128 -11.11 12.21 3.45
CA ASP A 128 -11.12 11.27 2.32
C ASP A 128 -10.15 11.66 1.18
N ASP A 129 -9.68 12.91 1.15
CA ASP A 129 -8.62 13.38 0.25
C ASP A 129 -7.19 13.04 0.72
N CYS A 130 -6.99 12.58 1.96
CA CYS A 130 -5.65 12.31 2.51
C CYS A 130 -4.84 11.32 1.65
N ALA A 131 -5.49 10.26 1.15
CA ALA A 131 -4.83 9.25 0.33
C ALA A 131 -4.48 9.80 -1.08
N LEU A 132 -5.36 10.64 -1.65
CA LEU A 132 -5.12 11.35 -2.91
C LEU A 132 -3.95 12.32 -2.78
N ASN A 133 -3.95 13.16 -1.73
CA ASN A 133 -2.88 14.12 -1.47
C ASN A 133 -1.52 13.43 -1.31
N TYR A 134 -1.47 12.30 -0.60
CA TYR A 134 -0.26 11.49 -0.48
C TYR A 134 0.20 10.92 -1.83
N PHE A 135 -0.74 10.52 -2.69
CA PHE A 135 -0.42 10.03 -4.03
C PHE A 135 0.14 11.15 -4.92
N LEU A 136 -0.55 12.30 -5.00
CA LEU A 136 -0.18 13.42 -5.86
C LEU A 136 1.19 14.01 -5.52
N ARG A 137 1.52 14.16 -4.23
CA ARG A 137 2.84 14.65 -3.77
C ARG A 137 4.01 13.83 -4.31
N ALA A 138 3.80 12.54 -4.56
CA ALA A 138 4.85 11.63 -5.02
C ALA A 138 4.69 11.23 -6.50
N LYS A 139 3.60 11.62 -7.19
CA LYS A 139 3.24 11.10 -8.51
C LYS A 139 4.37 11.28 -9.53
N GLN A 140 4.96 12.48 -9.59
CA GLN A 140 6.01 12.80 -10.57
C GLN A 140 7.29 11.98 -10.38
N ASN A 141 7.55 11.49 -9.16
CA ASN A 141 8.77 10.76 -8.82
C ASN A 141 8.54 9.24 -8.69
N ARG A 142 7.32 8.75 -8.89
CA ARG A 142 7.00 7.32 -8.75
C ARG A 142 7.22 6.58 -10.05
N ILE A 143 7.94 5.46 -9.94
CA ILE A 143 8.11 4.49 -11.02
C ILE A 143 6.93 3.52 -10.97
N ILE A 144 5.82 3.92 -11.58
CA ILE A 144 4.58 3.14 -11.70
C ILE A 144 4.10 3.18 -13.14
N HIS A 145 3.55 2.08 -13.65
CA HIS A 145 3.03 2.02 -15.01
C HIS A 145 1.86 3.01 -15.17
N GLU A 146 1.86 3.79 -16.24
CA GLU A 146 0.92 4.91 -16.48
C GLU A 146 -0.54 4.52 -16.25
N LYS A 147 -1.05 3.50 -16.96
CA LYS A 147 -2.43 3.02 -16.76
C LYS A 147 -2.76 2.67 -15.29
N THR A 148 -1.81 2.09 -14.57
CA THR A 148 -1.98 1.71 -13.15
C THR A 148 -2.06 2.96 -12.27
N SER A 149 -1.20 3.94 -12.55
CA SER A 149 -1.22 5.25 -11.90
C SER A 149 -2.56 5.94 -12.11
N ASP A 150 -3.05 6.00 -13.35
CA ASP A 150 -4.28 6.70 -13.70
C ASP A 150 -5.52 6.03 -13.09
N LEU A 151 -5.59 4.70 -13.13
CA LEU A 151 -6.68 3.98 -12.48
C LEU A 151 -6.69 4.24 -10.97
N LEU A 152 -5.53 4.09 -10.30
CA LEU A 152 -5.43 4.38 -8.87
C LEU A 152 -5.84 5.82 -8.55
N GLU A 153 -5.37 6.79 -9.33
CA GLU A 153 -5.71 8.21 -9.14
C GLU A 153 -7.21 8.45 -9.29
N SER A 154 -7.85 7.87 -10.31
CA SER A 154 -9.29 8.03 -10.52
C SER A 154 -10.12 7.52 -9.34
N TRP A 155 -9.73 6.41 -8.73
CA TRP A 155 -10.39 5.89 -7.53
C TRP A 155 -10.11 6.74 -6.29
N LEU A 156 -8.91 7.29 -6.16
CA LEU A 156 -8.57 8.21 -5.06
C LEU A 156 -9.30 9.55 -5.19
N LYS A 157 -9.50 10.05 -6.42
CA LYS A 157 -10.35 11.22 -6.70
C LYS A 157 -11.81 10.93 -6.36
N MET A 158 -12.33 9.78 -6.78
CA MET A 158 -13.69 9.36 -6.43
C MET A 158 -13.88 9.26 -4.92
N LEU A 159 -12.90 8.75 -4.18
CA LEU A 159 -12.93 8.73 -2.73
C LEU A 159 -13.03 10.14 -2.15
N ALA A 160 -12.20 11.08 -2.62
CA ALA A 160 -12.20 12.45 -2.14
C ALA A 160 -13.52 13.19 -2.44
N GLU A 161 -14.14 12.93 -3.59
CA GLU A 161 -15.34 13.63 -4.06
C GLU A 161 -16.65 13.00 -3.59
N LYS A 162 -16.71 11.66 -3.54
CA LYS A 162 -17.95 10.89 -3.33
C LYS A 162 -17.93 10.07 -2.05
N GLY A 163 -16.80 9.95 -1.37
CA GLY A 163 -16.65 9.21 -0.13
C GLY A 163 -16.51 7.70 -0.29
N GLU A 164 -16.29 7.01 0.84
CA GLU A 164 -16.00 5.57 0.87
C GLU A 164 -17.11 4.70 0.27
N LYS A 165 -18.38 4.94 0.62
CA LYS A 165 -19.47 4.00 0.30
C LYS A 165 -19.65 3.89 -1.22
N GLU A 166 -19.71 5.02 -1.90
CA GLU A 166 -19.86 5.17 -3.33
C GLU A 166 -18.63 4.59 -4.05
N THR A 167 -17.42 4.93 -3.59
CA THR A 167 -16.17 4.47 -4.20
C THR A 167 -15.98 2.97 -4.09
N PHE A 168 -16.22 2.37 -2.91
CA PHE A 168 -16.12 0.93 -2.73
C PHE A 168 -17.19 0.17 -3.51
N ALA A 169 -18.42 0.71 -3.61
CA ALA A 169 -19.46 0.12 -4.42
C ALA A 169 -19.06 0.10 -5.91
N TYR A 170 -18.52 1.21 -6.41
CA TYR A 170 -18.00 1.31 -7.77
C TYR A 170 -16.85 0.33 -8.03
N ILE A 171 -15.82 0.31 -7.18
CA ILE A 171 -14.66 -0.61 -7.35
C ILE A 171 -15.12 -2.07 -7.36
N ARG A 172 -16.03 -2.44 -6.45
CA ARG A 172 -16.57 -3.80 -6.39
C ARG A 172 -17.31 -4.18 -7.66
N ASP A 173 -18.12 -3.27 -8.21
CA ASP A 173 -18.81 -3.49 -9.47
C ASP A 173 -17.84 -3.58 -10.66
N PHE A 174 -16.87 -2.67 -10.71
CA PHE A 174 -15.83 -2.63 -11.73
C PHE A 174 -15.05 -3.96 -11.78
N LEU A 175 -14.69 -4.52 -10.62
CA LEU A 175 -13.99 -5.80 -10.50
C LEU A 175 -14.83 -7.01 -10.93
N ARG A 176 -16.17 -6.93 -10.85
CA ARG A 176 -17.06 -8.01 -11.31
C ARG A 176 -17.17 -8.04 -12.83
N HIS A 177 -17.17 -6.87 -13.46
CA HIS A 177 -17.39 -6.73 -14.89
C HIS A 177 -16.11 -6.64 -15.71
N ASN A 178 -14.96 -6.34 -15.09
CA ASN A 178 -13.70 -6.15 -15.78
C ASN A 178 -12.62 -7.08 -15.23
N LYS A 179 -11.85 -7.68 -16.14
CA LYS A 179 -10.62 -8.42 -15.81
C LYS A 179 -9.35 -7.58 -15.98
N ASP A 180 -9.45 -6.46 -16.69
CA ASP A 180 -8.36 -5.55 -17.02
C ASP A 180 -8.86 -4.09 -17.12
N TYR A 181 -7.95 -3.12 -17.35
CA TYR A 181 -8.25 -1.68 -17.39
C TYR A 181 -7.39 -0.86 -18.37
#